data_AF-A0A1S4D7K4-F1
#
_entry.id   AF-A0A1S4D7K4-F1
#
_cell.length_a   1.000
_cell.length_b   1.000
_cell.length_c   1.000
_cell.angle_alpha   90.00
_cell.angle_beta   90.00
_cell.angle_gamma   90.00
#
_symmetry.space_group_name_H-M   'P 1'
#
loop_
_entity.id
_entity.type
_entity.pdbx_description
1 polymer ?
#
loop_
_entity_poly.entity_id
_entity_poly.type
_entity_poly.pdbx_seq_one_letter_code
_entity_poly.pdbx_strand_id
1 'polypeptide(L)'
;MRKKVDERIRTLIENGVRNRHRSMFVIIGDKSRDQIVNLHYMLSKAVVRSRPTVLWCYKDKLELSSHKQKRKKQVKKYMQRGLLDPEKVEPFELFVETGGVSYCLYRDSERILGNTFGMCILQDFEALTPNLLARTIETVEGGGLIVLLIRTLSSLKSLCTMVMDVHDRFRTESHSQATPRFNERFILSLASCESCIVMDDELNILPISSHMKSITAVPVQEDSEGLSEAERELRNLKEQLNEDFPVGPLIRKCCTLDQVSYCA
;
A
#
# COMPACT_ATOMS: atom_id res chain seq x y z
N MET A 1 -17.33 19.49 7.85
CA MET A 1 -18.35 19.21 6.81
C MET A 1 -18.11 17.80 6.27
N ARG A 2 -19.07 16.88 6.37
CA ARG A 2 -18.91 15.48 5.91
C ARG A 2 -19.04 15.44 4.39
N LYS A 3 -17.95 15.17 3.69
CA LYS A 3 -17.91 15.03 2.22
C LYS A 3 -18.18 13.58 1.83
N LYS A 4 -19.03 13.36 0.82
CA LYS A 4 -19.26 12.02 0.26
C LYS A 4 -17.99 11.60 -0.50
N VAL A 5 -17.41 10.48 -0.08
CA VAL A 5 -16.24 9.90 -0.75
C VAL A 5 -16.66 9.33 -2.10
N ASP A 6 -15.79 9.47 -3.10
CA ASP A 6 -16.01 8.90 -4.42
C ASP A 6 -16.09 7.37 -4.34
N GLU A 7 -17.14 6.80 -4.92
CA GLU A 7 -17.44 5.37 -4.85
C GLU A 7 -16.34 4.52 -5.51
N ARG A 8 -15.63 5.07 -6.51
CA ARG A 8 -14.53 4.39 -7.21
C ARG A 8 -13.42 3.93 -6.28
N ILE A 9 -13.13 4.68 -5.22
CA ILE A 9 -12.13 4.32 -4.20
C ILE A 9 -12.54 3.02 -3.52
N ARG A 10 -13.81 2.96 -3.10
CA ARG A 10 -14.35 1.79 -2.41
C ARG A 10 -14.41 0.59 -3.34
N THR A 11 -14.91 0.79 -4.57
CA THR A 11 -15.00 -0.28 -5.58
C THR A 11 -13.63 -0.86 -5.90
N LEU A 12 -12.58 -0.03 -6.02
CA LEU A 12 -11.23 -0.54 -6.27
C LEU A 12 -10.72 -1.42 -5.12
N ILE A 13 -10.92 -0.99 -3.87
CA ILE A 13 -10.52 -1.77 -2.68
C ILE A 13 -11.26 -3.11 -2.66
N GLU A 14 -12.59 -3.09 -2.86
CA GLU A 14 -13.41 -4.31 -2.86
C GLU A 14 -13.01 -5.25 -4.00
N ASN A 15 -12.70 -4.72 -5.18
CA ASN A 15 -12.19 -5.50 -6.31
C ASN A 15 -10.79 -6.09 -6.02
N GLY A 16 -9.90 -5.32 -5.41
CA GLY A 16 -8.56 -5.77 -5.01
C GLY A 16 -8.63 -6.93 -4.02
N VAL A 17 -9.46 -6.80 -2.99
CA VAL A 17 -9.68 -7.88 -2.01
C VAL A 17 -10.29 -9.12 -2.67
N ARG A 18 -11.30 -8.95 -3.53
CA ARG A 18 -11.98 -10.06 -4.21
C ARG A 18 -11.05 -10.82 -5.15
N ASN A 19 -10.26 -10.11 -5.96
CA ASN A 19 -9.35 -10.72 -6.92
C ASN A 19 -8.00 -11.11 -6.30
N ARG A 20 -7.80 -10.88 -5.00
CA ARG A 20 -6.49 -10.99 -4.32
C ARG A 20 -5.38 -10.20 -5.04
N HIS A 21 -5.73 -9.06 -5.63
CA HIS A 21 -4.80 -8.15 -6.29
C HIS A 21 -4.42 -7.00 -5.35
N ARG A 22 -3.16 -6.57 -5.41
CA ARG A 22 -2.69 -5.38 -4.68
C ARG A 22 -3.21 -4.13 -5.37
N SER A 23 -3.70 -3.17 -4.59
CA SER A 23 -4.12 -1.86 -5.09
C SER A 23 -3.20 -0.76 -4.59
N MET A 24 -2.88 0.20 -5.46
CA MET A 24 -2.00 1.32 -5.14
C MET A 24 -2.79 2.63 -5.06
N PHE A 25 -2.51 3.42 -4.04
CA PHE A 25 -3.11 4.71 -3.78
C PHE A 25 -2.01 5.76 -3.62
N VAL A 26 -2.06 6.81 -4.41
CA VAL A 26 -1.12 7.93 -4.35
C VAL A 26 -1.86 9.14 -3.82
N ILE A 27 -1.47 9.63 -2.64
CA ILE A 27 -2.11 10.76 -1.97
C ILE A 27 -1.20 11.98 -2.07
N ILE A 28 -1.72 13.05 -2.67
CA ILE A 28 -1.01 14.31 -2.85
C ILE A 28 -1.59 15.34 -1.87
N GLY A 29 -0.75 15.82 -0.96
CA GLY A 29 -1.11 16.89 -0.03
C GLY A 29 -0.63 16.67 1.41
N ASP A 30 -0.76 17.74 2.20
CA ASP A 30 -0.22 17.79 3.56
C ASP A 30 -1.10 17.06 4.57
N LYS A 31 -2.40 16.92 4.31
CA LYS A 31 -3.37 16.27 5.23
C LYS A 31 -3.60 14.79 4.94
N SER A 32 -2.58 14.11 4.43
CA SER A 32 -2.67 12.69 4.06
C SER A 32 -2.94 11.72 5.21
N ARG A 33 -2.62 12.10 6.47
CA ARG A 33 -2.84 11.22 7.65
C ARG A 33 -4.29 10.84 7.86
N ASP A 34 -5.20 11.81 7.72
CA ASP A 34 -6.64 11.57 7.89
C ASP A 34 -7.12 10.55 6.85
N GLN A 35 -6.58 10.65 5.63
CA GLN A 35 -6.94 9.77 4.52
C GLN A 35 -6.39 8.36 4.66
N ILE A 36 -5.20 8.19 5.25
CA ILE A 36 -4.67 6.86 5.60
C ILE A 36 -5.64 6.12 6.54
N VAL A 37 -6.16 6.81 7.56
CA VAL A 37 -7.11 6.21 8.51
C VAL A 37 -8.40 5.79 7.79
N ASN A 38 -8.90 6.63 6.89
CA ASN A 38 -10.10 6.33 6.09
C ASN A 38 -9.88 5.13 5.15
N LEU A 39 -8.73 5.06 4.47
CA LEU A 39 -8.36 3.93 3.60
C LEU A 39 -8.22 2.62 4.39
N HIS A 40 -7.54 2.66 5.53
CA HIS A 40 -7.41 1.51 6.41
C HIS A 40 -8.79 1.03 6.90
N TYR A 41 -9.68 1.95 7.27
CA TYR A 41 -11.05 1.62 7.68
C TYR A 41 -11.84 0.96 6.54
N MET A 42 -11.76 1.52 5.32
CA MET A 42 -12.40 0.92 4.13
C MET A 42 -11.87 -0.48 3.83
N LEU A 43 -10.54 -0.68 3.91
CA LEU A 43 -9.91 -1.99 3.75
C LEU A 43 -10.37 -2.98 4.83
N SER A 44 -10.37 -2.56 6.09
CA SER A 44 -10.81 -3.40 7.22
C SER A 44 -12.26 -3.82 7.10
N LYS A 45 -13.10 -3.02 6.44
CA LYS A 45 -14.50 -3.34 6.18
C LYS A 45 -14.67 -4.28 4.96
N ALA A 46 -13.81 -4.17 3.96
CA ALA A 46 -13.83 -5.00 2.77
C ALA A 46 -13.27 -6.41 3.04
N VAL A 47 -12.28 -6.52 3.92
CA VAL A 47 -11.67 -7.80 4.30
C VAL A 47 -12.56 -8.52 5.31
N VAL A 48 -13.03 -9.72 4.98
CA VAL A 48 -13.87 -10.59 5.86
C VAL A 48 -13.02 -11.30 6.94
N ARG A 49 -11.68 -11.22 6.84
CA ARG A 49 -10.72 -11.87 7.74
C ARG A 49 -10.28 -10.95 8.90
N SER A 50 -9.16 -11.29 9.53
CA SER A 50 -8.48 -10.49 10.54
C SER A 50 -8.11 -9.12 9.99
N ARG A 51 -8.14 -8.12 10.89
CA ARG A 51 -7.75 -6.74 10.57
C ARG A 51 -6.35 -6.70 9.95
N PRO A 52 -6.15 -5.98 8.83
CA PRO A 52 -4.87 -5.94 8.13
C PRO A 52 -3.79 -5.27 8.99
N THR A 53 -2.60 -5.87 9.03
CA THR A 53 -1.42 -5.26 9.64
C THR A 53 -0.87 -4.15 8.76
N VAL A 54 -0.32 -3.10 9.39
CA VAL A 54 0.17 -1.92 8.67
C VAL A 54 1.68 -1.80 8.80
N LEU A 55 2.37 -1.68 7.66
CA LEU A 55 3.76 -1.28 7.58
C LEU A 55 3.85 0.22 7.27
N TRP A 56 4.59 0.98 8.07
CA TRP A 56 4.86 2.40 7.84
C TRP A 56 6.35 2.62 7.62
N CYS A 57 6.71 2.93 6.39
CA CYS A 57 8.07 3.21 5.97
C CYS A 57 8.34 4.72 5.84
N TYR A 58 9.49 5.17 6.33
CA TYR A 58 9.90 6.57 6.33
C TYR A 58 11.42 6.71 6.27
N LYS A 59 11.91 7.88 5.84
CA LYS A 59 13.35 8.17 5.71
C LYS A 59 13.98 8.48 7.07
N ASP A 60 13.60 9.62 7.65
CA ASP A 60 14.26 10.16 8.86
C ASP A 60 13.28 10.45 9.99
N LYS A 61 12.17 11.15 9.69
CA LYS A 61 11.25 11.65 10.71
C LYS A 61 9.81 11.32 10.37
N LEU A 62 9.16 10.66 11.33
CA LEU A 62 7.71 10.65 11.41
C LEU A 62 7.25 11.98 11.99
N GLU A 63 6.12 12.48 11.52
CA GLU A 63 5.53 13.70 12.07
C GLU A 63 5.01 13.51 13.51
N LEU A 64 4.65 12.28 13.85
CA LEU A 64 4.34 11.85 15.21
C LEU A 64 5.27 10.70 15.59
N SER A 65 5.83 10.74 16.79
CA SER A 65 6.75 9.70 17.25
C SER A 65 6.10 8.31 17.21
N SER A 66 6.86 7.31 16.75
CA SER A 66 6.50 5.89 16.88
C SER A 66 6.35 5.48 18.36
N HIS A 67 7.12 6.11 19.26
CA HIS A 67 7.09 5.81 20.70
C HIS A 67 5.87 6.41 21.41
N LYS A 68 5.00 5.56 21.96
CA LYS A 68 3.70 5.91 22.56
C LYS A 68 3.78 7.10 23.54
N GLN A 69 4.72 7.09 24.48
CA GLN A 69 4.85 8.19 25.46
C GLN A 69 5.34 9.50 24.84
N LYS A 70 6.24 9.43 23.84
CA LYS A 70 6.75 10.64 23.17
C LYS A 70 5.66 11.25 22.31
N ARG A 71 4.87 10.41 21.63
CA ARG A 71 3.70 10.82 20.85
C ARG A 71 2.66 11.53 21.70
N LYS A 72 2.23 10.96 22.84
CA LYS A 72 1.26 11.62 23.74
C LYS A 72 1.74 13.00 24.20
N LYS A 73 3.03 13.16 24.48
CA LYS A 73 3.62 14.47 24.83
C LYS A 73 3.62 15.44 23.65
N GLN A 74 3.97 14.99 22.45
CA GLN A 74 3.94 15.79 21.22
C GLN A 74 2.52 16.25 20.87
N VAL A 75 1.55 15.33 20.91
CA VAL A 75 0.13 15.62 20.62
C VAL A 75 -0.40 16.66 21.58
N LYS A 76 -0.20 16.50 22.89
CA LYS A 76 -0.59 17.52 23.89
C LYS A 76 0.04 18.89 23.61
N LYS A 77 1.33 18.93 23.24
CA LYS A 77 2.03 20.17 22.92
C LYS A 77 1.49 20.84 21.66
N TYR A 78 1.11 20.06 20.64
CA TYR A 78 0.53 20.58 19.41
C TYR A 78 -0.92 21.06 19.59
N MET A 79 -1.72 20.35 20.40
CA MET A 79 -3.07 20.79 20.80
C MET A 79 -3.01 22.12 21.57
N GLN A 80 -2.09 22.25 22.53
CA GLN A 80 -1.87 23.51 23.27
C GLN A 80 -1.48 24.68 22.37
N ARG A 81 -0.89 24.41 21.20
CA ARG A 81 -0.50 25.42 20.21
C ARG A 81 -1.58 25.68 19.15
N GLY A 82 -2.72 25.00 19.19
CA GLY A 82 -3.77 25.09 18.16
C GLY A 82 -3.37 24.53 16.80
N LEU A 83 -2.29 23.74 16.73
CA LEU A 83 -1.78 23.17 15.47
C LEU A 83 -2.41 21.82 15.11
N LEU A 84 -3.20 21.24 16.02
CA LEU A 84 -3.92 19.98 15.82
C LEU A 84 -5.38 20.14 16.23
N ASP A 85 -6.26 19.65 15.38
CA ASP A 85 -7.69 19.57 15.63
C ASP A 85 -8.00 18.34 16.51
N PRO A 86 -8.59 18.52 17.72
CA PRO A 86 -8.91 17.41 18.62
C PRO A 86 -9.74 16.31 17.97
N GLU A 87 -10.70 16.65 17.11
CA GLU A 87 -11.60 15.67 16.46
C GLU A 87 -10.86 14.74 15.49
N LYS A 88 -9.72 15.18 14.94
CA LYS A 88 -8.92 14.43 13.96
C LYS A 88 -7.79 13.64 14.59
N VAL A 89 -7.34 14.05 15.77
CA VAL A 89 -6.26 13.37 16.50
C VAL A 89 -6.73 12.01 17.02
N GLU A 90 -7.95 11.93 17.54
CA GLU A 90 -8.47 10.71 18.17
C GLU A 90 -8.55 9.52 17.19
N PRO A 91 -9.07 9.64 15.95
CA PRO A 91 -9.08 8.54 14.98
C PRO A 91 -7.68 8.06 14.58
N PHE A 92 -6.72 8.98 14.45
CA PHE A 92 -5.34 8.63 14.10
C PHE A 92 -4.63 7.94 15.27
N GLU A 93 -4.81 8.42 16.50
CA GLU A 93 -4.27 7.73 17.67
C GLU A 93 -4.87 6.32 17.82
N LEU A 94 -6.19 6.18 17.63
CA LEU A 94 -6.86 4.88 17.64
C LEU A 94 -6.32 3.96 16.54
N PHE A 95 -6.08 4.49 15.34
CA PHE A 95 -5.45 3.76 14.25
C PHE A 95 -4.06 3.25 14.63
N VAL A 96 -3.20 4.09 15.20
CA VAL A 96 -1.84 3.67 15.58
C VAL A 96 -1.87 2.68 16.75
N GLU A 97 -2.76 2.85 17.72
CA GLU A 97 -2.85 1.96 18.88
C GLU A 97 -3.46 0.60 18.54
N THR A 98 -4.45 0.56 17.64
CA THR A 98 -5.24 -0.66 17.35
C THR A 98 -4.89 -1.30 16.01
N GLY A 99 -4.26 -0.57 15.10
CA GLY A 99 -3.96 -0.99 13.72
C GLY A 99 -2.68 -1.83 13.57
N GLY A 100 -1.99 -2.17 14.66
CA GLY A 100 -0.79 -3.00 14.60
C GLY A 100 0.30 -2.41 13.71
N VAL A 101 0.57 -1.10 13.84
CA VAL A 101 1.49 -0.37 12.97
C VAL A 101 2.94 -0.75 13.28
N SER A 102 3.61 -1.35 12.30
CA SER A 102 5.04 -1.65 12.30
C SER A 102 5.79 -0.54 11.60
N TYR A 103 6.74 0.08 12.28
CA TYR A 103 7.54 1.18 11.74
C TYR A 103 8.87 0.68 11.19
N CYS A 104 9.22 1.07 9.97
CA CYS A 104 10.47 0.72 9.32
C CYS A 104 11.15 1.96 8.75
N LEU A 105 12.46 2.13 9.00
CA LEU A 105 13.25 3.13 8.31
C LEU A 105 13.62 2.60 6.92
N TYR A 106 13.67 3.43 5.89
CA TYR A 106 14.04 2.98 4.54
C TYR A 106 15.41 2.30 4.49
N ARG A 107 16.37 2.78 5.29
CA ARG A 107 17.70 2.15 5.42
C ARG A 107 17.66 0.72 5.99
N ASP A 108 16.61 0.40 6.74
CA ASP A 108 16.44 -0.89 7.43
C ASP A 108 15.38 -1.78 6.73
N SER A 109 15.06 -1.48 5.46
CA SER A 109 14.04 -2.18 4.64
C SER A 109 14.32 -3.66 4.38
N GLU A 110 15.50 -4.16 4.75
CA GLU A 110 15.83 -5.59 4.65
C GLU A 110 15.19 -6.39 5.78
N ARG A 111 14.85 -5.74 6.90
CA ARG A 111 14.23 -6.39 8.06
C ARG A 111 12.77 -6.82 7.82
N ILE A 112 12.13 -6.24 6.82
CA ILE A 112 10.73 -6.56 6.47
C ILE A 112 10.62 -7.72 5.48
N LEU A 113 11.74 -8.18 4.91
CA LEU A 113 11.76 -9.34 4.02
C LEU A 113 11.29 -10.59 4.79
N GLY A 114 10.46 -11.40 4.14
CA GLY A 114 9.84 -12.58 4.76
C GLY A 114 8.64 -12.28 5.66
N ASN A 115 8.31 -11.01 5.91
CA ASN A 115 7.06 -10.62 6.56
C ASN A 115 6.02 -10.22 5.50
N THR A 116 4.74 -10.34 5.88
CA THR A 116 3.61 -9.97 5.05
C THR A 116 2.70 -9.01 5.78
N PHE A 117 2.28 -7.94 5.10
CA PHE A 117 1.43 -6.88 5.63
C PHE A 117 0.18 -6.69 4.76
N GLY A 118 -0.93 -6.30 5.38
CA GLY A 118 -2.17 -5.98 4.67
C GLY A 118 -2.18 -4.56 4.09
N MET A 119 -1.39 -3.66 4.65
CA MET A 119 -1.28 -2.28 4.18
C MET A 119 0.16 -1.77 4.33
N CYS A 120 0.70 -1.09 3.32
CA CYS A 120 2.01 -0.45 3.36
C CYS A 120 1.87 1.05 3.08
N ILE A 121 2.49 1.89 3.91
CA ILE A 121 2.51 3.35 3.80
C ILE A 121 3.96 3.79 3.53
N LEU A 122 4.16 4.54 2.45
CA LEU A 122 5.44 5.09 2.02
C LEU A 122 5.38 6.63 2.12
N GLN A 123 6.07 7.21 3.09
CA GLN A 123 5.89 8.63 3.45
C GLN A 123 6.70 9.62 2.59
N ASP A 124 7.97 9.33 2.35
CA ASP A 124 8.90 10.30 1.75
C ASP A 124 9.31 9.81 0.35
N PHE A 125 8.62 10.29 -0.69
CA PHE A 125 8.83 9.85 -2.08
C PHE A 125 10.24 10.18 -2.59
N GLU A 126 10.83 11.32 -2.17
CA GLU A 126 12.17 11.74 -2.62
C GLU A 126 13.29 10.75 -2.27
N ALA A 127 13.06 9.93 -1.23
CA ALA A 127 14.01 8.95 -0.72
C ALA A 127 13.78 7.54 -1.23
N LEU A 128 12.68 7.32 -1.96
CA LEU A 128 12.38 6.01 -2.52
C LEU A 128 13.35 5.67 -3.64
N THR A 129 13.80 4.42 -3.65
CA THR A 129 14.58 3.87 -4.76
C THR A 129 13.77 2.73 -5.38
N PRO A 130 14.03 2.35 -6.63
CA PRO A 130 13.34 1.21 -7.25
C PRO A 130 13.43 -0.08 -6.40
N ASN A 131 14.57 -0.31 -5.75
CA ASN A 131 14.79 -1.43 -4.84
C ASN A 131 13.91 -1.33 -3.57
N LEU A 132 13.78 -0.14 -2.97
CA LEU A 132 12.87 0.08 -1.84
C LEU A 132 11.41 -0.16 -2.22
N LEU A 133 11.00 0.32 -3.40
CA LEU A 133 9.66 0.08 -3.93
C LEU A 133 9.41 -1.42 -4.11
N ALA A 134 10.33 -2.15 -4.75
CA ALA A 134 10.19 -3.59 -4.94
C ALA A 134 10.04 -4.33 -3.60
N ARG A 135 10.98 -4.12 -2.66
CA ARG A 135 10.95 -4.77 -1.34
C ARG A 135 9.68 -4.48 -0.57
N THR A 136 9.20 -3.23 -0.56
CA THR A 136 8.01 -2.86 0.21
C THR A 136 6.73 -3.36 -0.43
N ILE A 137 6.60 -3.24 -1.77
CA ILE A 137 5.42 -3.72 -2.51
C ILE A 137 5.31 -5.24 -2.46
N GLU A 138 6.43 -5.96 -2.47
CA GLU A 138 6.46 -7.43 -2.35
C GLU A 138 5.93 -7.93 -1.01
N THR A 139 6.19 -7.22 0.08
CA THR A 139 5.69 -7.59 1.42
C THR A 139 4.19 -7.36 1.62
N VAL A 140 3.48 -6.80 0.64
CA VAL A 140 2.02 -6.60 0.73
C VAL A 140 1.29 -7.82 0.19
N GLU A 141 0.34 -8.35 0.95
CA GLU A 141 -0.47 -9.49 0.51
C GLU A 141 -1.43 -9.14 -0.64
N GLY A 142 -1.91 -10.17 -1.34
CA GLY A 142 -2.99 -10.02 -2.31
C GLY A 142 -4.25 -9.50 -1.64
N GLY A 143 -4.86 -8.44 -2.20
CA GLY A 143 -5.97 -7.71 -1.58
C GLY A 143 -5.53 -6.60 -0.61
N GLY A 144 -4.22 -6.45 -0.39
CA GLY A 144 -3.65 -5.38 0.42
C GLY A 144 -3.53 -4.05 -0.32
N LEU A 145 -3.24 -3.00 0.45
CA LEU A 145 -3.13 -1.62 -0.05
C LEU A 145 -1.71 -1.08 0.07
N ILE A 146 -1.25 -0.42 -0.99
CA ILE A 146 0.00 0.33 -1.00
C ILE A 146 -0.35 1.82 -1.09
N VAL A 147 0.02 2.60 -0.08
CA VAL A 147 -0.23 4.03 -0.03
C VAL A 147 1.08 4.79 -0.16
N LEU A 148 1.22 5.57 -1.22
CA LEU A 148 2.34 6.47 -1.47
C LEU A 148 1.93 7.91 -1.14
N LEU A 149 2.70 8.56 -0.27
CA LEU A 149 2.45 9.95 0.13
C LEU A 149 3.37 10.90 -0.61
N ILE A 150 2.80 12.00 -1.09
CA ILE A 150 3.53 13.09 -1.72
C ILE A 150 3.08 14.40 -1.07
N ARG A 151 3.89 14.96 -0.16
CA ARG A 151 3.52 16.19 0.59
C ARG A 151 3.62 17.45 -0.26
N THR A 152 4.73 17.64 -0.97
CA THR A 152 5.16 18.93 -1.50
C THR A 152 4.93 19.07 -3.00
N LEU A 153 3.66 19.03 -3.44
CA LEU A 153 3.33 19.40 -4.82
C LEU A 153 2.09 20.24 -4.92
N SER A 154 2.26 21.41 -5.56
CA SER A 154 1.18 22.20 -6.14
C SER A 154 0.67 21.61 -7.47
N SER A 155 1.43 20.71 -8.11
CA SER A 155 1.00 20.01 -9.32
C SER A 155 1.76 18.70 -9.59
N LEU A 156 1.13 17.74 -10.27
CA LEU A 156 1.77 16.50 -10.75
C LEU A 156 2.97 16.74 -11.69
N LYS A 157 2.97 17.85 -12.45
CA LYS A 157 4.11 18.22 -13.31
C LYS A 157 5.38 18.44 -12.50
N SER A 158 5.24 18.95 -11.28
CA SER A 158 6.35 19.14 -10.36
C SER A 158 6.91 17.81 -9.83
N LEU A 159 6.19 16.68 -9.95
CA LEU A 159 6.72 15.34 -9.63
C LEU A 159 7.74 14.90 -10.70
N CYS A 160 7.49 15.21 -11.98
CA CYS A 160 8.41 14.86 -13.09
C CYS A 160 9.79 15.49 -12.90
N THR A 161 9.83 16.73 -12.41
CA THR A 161 11.07 17.51 -12.22
C THR A 161 11.67 17.38 -10.82
N MET A 162 11.09 16.53 -9.96
CA MET A 162 11.55 16.38 -8.57
C MET A 162 12.96 15.77 -8.52
N VAL A 163 13.81 16.33 -7.66
CA VAL A 163 15.14 15.78 -7.38
C VAL A 163 15.01 14.71 -6.29
N MET A 164 15.41 13.48 -6.60
CA MET A 164 15.52 12.37 -5.65
C MET A 164 16.88 12.38 -4.95
N ASP A 165 16.96 11.79 -3.75
CA ASP A 165 18.23 11.66 -3.01
C ASP A 165 19.32 10.92 -3.80
N VAL A 166 18.92 10.00 -4.68
CA VAL A 166 19.82 9.24 -5.54
C VAL A 166 20.54 10.16 -6.54
N HIS A 167 19.88 11.23 -7.00
CA HIS A 167 20.48 12.16 -7.95
C HIS A 167 21.68 12.89 -7.38
N ASP A 168 21.72 13.14 -6.06
CA ASP A 168 22.87 13.77 -5.41
C ASP A 168 24.14 12.92 -5.51
N ARG A 169 24.01 11.59 -5.57
CA ARG A 169 25.14 10.67 -5.77
C ARG A 169 25.69 10.68 -7.20
N PHE A 170 24.89 11.13 -8.16
CA PHE A 170 25.25 11.17 -9.58
C PHE A 170 25.69 12.57 -10.04
N ARG A 171 25.75 13.55 -9.13
CA ARG A 171 26.37 14.85 -9.42
C ARG A 171 27.89 14.74 -9.29
N THR A 172 28.59 15.11 -10.36
CA THR A 172 30.04 15.29 -10.36
C THR A 172 30.37 16.73 -10.69
N GLU A 173 31.60 17.18 -10.45
CA GLU A 173 32.01 18.55 -10.83
C GLU A 173 31.81 18.83 -12.32
N SER A 174 31.95 17.81 -13.17
CA SER A 174 31.72 17.90 -14.61
C SER A 174 30.25 17.75 -15.02
N HIS A 175 29.39 17.20 -14.16
CA HIS A 175 27.96 17.00 -14.41
C HIS A 175 27.15 17.41 -13.17
N SER A 176 26.83 18.70 -13.08
CA SER A 176 26.09 19.27 -11.95
C SER A 176 24.58 19.01 -12.00
N GLN A 177 24.02 18.78 -13.19
CA GLN A 177 22.59 18.57 -13.40
C GLN A 177 22.26 17.10 -13.65
N ALA A 178 21.57 16.48 -12.69
CA ALA A 178 20.99 15.16 -12.84
C ALA A 178 19.58 15.26 -13.44
N THR A 179 19.29 14.47 -14.48
CA THR A 179 17.96 14.42 -15.11
C THR A 179 17.10 13.33 -14.45
N PRO A 180 15.90 13.67 -13.93
CA PRO A 180 15.06 12.75 -13.16
C PRO A 180 14.23 11.78 -14.03
N ARG A 181 14.90 11.00 -14.89
CA ARG A 181 14.24 10.08 -15.85
C ARG A 181 13.38 9.01 -15.19
N PHE A 182 13.73 8.61 -13.96
CA PHE A 182 12.94 7.65 -13.19
C PHE A 182 11.56 8.21 -12.85
N ASN A 183 11.49 9.47 -12.42
CA ASN A 183 10.22 10.08 -12.00
C ASN A 183 9.25 10.22 -13.16
N GLU A 184 9.73 10.62 -14.33
CA GLU A 184 8.92 10.67 -15.55
C GLU A 184 8.34 9.29 -15.89
N ARG A 185 9.18 8.25 -15.91
CA ARG A 185 8.74 6.87 -16.15
C ARG A 185 7.78 6.36 -15.09
N PHE A 186 8.03 6.67 -13.83
CA PHE A 186 7.20 6.27 -12.71
C PHE A 186 5.78 6.83 -12.84
N ILE A 187 5.64 8.12 -13.15
CA ILE A 187 4.33 8.76 -13.36
C ILE A 187 3.58 8.14 -14.54
N LEU A 188 4.28 7.90 -15.65
CA LEU A 188 3.69 7.24 -16.81
C LEU A 188 3.22 5.82 -16.44
N SER A 189 4.00 5.08 -15.63
CA SER A 189 3.60 3.75 -15.16
C SER A 189 2.37 3.79 -14.24
N LEU A 190 2.27 4.80 -13.37
CA LEU A 190 1.09 5.01 -12.53
C LEU A 190 -0.14 5.35 -13.37
N ALA A 191 0.02 6.13 -14.44
CA ALA A 191 -1.06 6.48 -15.35
C ALA A 191 -1.55 5.26 -16.16
N SER A 192 -0.67 4.32 -16.52
CA SER A 192 -1.05 3.07 -17.20
C SER A 192 -1.57 1.98 -16.25
N CYS A 193 -1.39 2.14 -14.94
CA CYS A 193 -1.75 1.12 -13.96
C CYS A 193 -3.25 1.17 -13.63
N GLU A 194 -3.99 0.12 -13.98
CA GLU A 194 -5.45 0.03 -13.74
C GLU A 194 -5.80 -0.12 -12.25
N SER A 195 -4.90 -0.70 -11.45
CA SER A 195 -5.07 -0.89 -10.01
C SER A 195 -4.51 0.27 -9.18
N CYS A 196 -4.26 1.44 -9.80
CA CYS A 196 -3.74 2.63 -9.15
C CYS A 196 -4.74 3.79 -9.19
N ILE A 197 -4.94 4.46 -8.06
CA ILE A 197 -5.67 5.73 -7.98
C ILE A 197 -4.76 6.81 -7.43
N VAL A 198 -4.75 7.96 -8.10
CA VAL A 198 -4.12 9.18 -7.59
C VAL A 198 -5.19 10.14 -7.11
N MET A 199 -5.03 10.66 -5.90
CA MET A 199 -6.00 11.50 -5.20
C MET A 199 -5.32 12.63 -4.43
N ASP A 200 -6.09 13.66 -4.12
CA ASP A 200 -5.66 14.72 -3.20
C ASP A 200 -5.95 14.36 -1.73
N ASP A 201 -5.57 15.25 -0.82
CA ASP A 201 -5.79 15.12 0.61
C ASP A 201 -7.26 15.33 1.06
N GLU A 202 -8.18 15.53 0.11
CA GLU A 202 -9.63 15.56 0.32
C GLU A 202 -10.37 14.36 -0.33
N LEU A 203 -9.65 13.32 -0.75
CA LEU A 203 -10.18 12.15 -1.46
C LEU A 203 -10.82 12.47 -2.82
N ASN A 204 -10.46 13.58 -3.46
CA ASN A 204 -10.82 13.81 -4.86
C ASN A 204 -9.88 13.01 -5.75
N ILE A 205 -10.46 12.28 -6.70
CA ILE A 205 -9.67 11.53 -7.68
C ILE A 205 -9.14 12.50 -8.75
N LEU A 206 -7.83 12.49 -8.96
CA LEU A 206 -7.19 13.31 -9.99
C LEU A 206 -7.25 12.58 -11.35
N PRO A 207 -7.69 13.25 -12.42
CA PRO A 207 -7.84 12.63 -13.75
C PRO A 207 -6.49 12.52 -14.46
N ILE A 208 -5.63 11.61 -14.01
CA ILE A 208 -4.33 11.35 -14.65
C ILE A 208 -4.46 10.28 -15.74
N SER A 209 -5.40 9.35 -15.55
CA SER A 209 -5.60 8.20 -16.43
C SER A 209 -7.06 8.09 -16.88
N SER A 210 -7.26 7.60 -18.10
CA SER A 210 -8.59 7.27 -18.65
C SER A 210 -9.26 6.13 -17.89
N HIS A 211 -8.50 5.15 -17.40
CA HIS A 211 -9.02 3.96 -16.71
C HIS A 211 -9.72 4.32 -15.39
N MET A 212 -9.29 5.42 -14.75
CA MET A 212 -9.89 5.91 -13.50
C MET A 212 -11.31 6.45 -13.69
N LYS A 213 -11.78 6.65 -14.94
CA LYS A 213 -13.14 7.16 -15.22
C LYS A 213 -14.23 6.10 -15.08
N SER A 214 -13.91 4.81 -15.20
CA SER A 214 -14.89 3.72 -15.15
C SER A 214 -14.32 2.50 -14.42
N ILE A 215 -14.22 2.60 -13.09
CA ILE A 215 -13.95 1.43 -12.25
C ILE A 215 -15.29 0.74 -12.00
N THR A 216 -15.54 -0.37 -12.68
CA THR A 216 -16.73 -1.20 -12.47
C THR A 216 -16.48 -2.21 -11.37
N ALA A 217 -17.51 -2.53 -10.60
CA ALA A 217 -17.44 -3.60 -9.63
C ALA A 217 -17.26 -4.92 -10.36
N VAL A 218 -16.27 -5.71 -9.93
CA VAL A 218 -16.11 -7.08 -10.42
C VAL A 218 -17.35 -7.86 -9.99
N PRO A 219 -18.06 -8.51 -10.93
CA PRO A 219 -19.25 -9.29 -10.59
C PRO A 219 -18.87 -10.36 -9.56
N VAL A 220 -19.77 -10.60 -8.61
CA VAL A 220 -19.63 -11.72 -7.68
C VAL A 220 -19.76 -12.98 -8.54
N GLN A 221 -18.67 -13.71 -8.75
CA GLN A 221 -18.76 -15.07 -9.26
C GLN A 221 -19.36 -15.91 -8.13
N GLU A 222 -20.69 -15.96 -8.08
CA GLU A 222 -21.47 -16.89 -7.25
C GLU A 222 -21.38 -18.30 -7.85
N ASP A 223 -20.16 -18.80 -8.06
CA ASP A 223 -19.99 -20.24 -8.19
C ASP A 223 -20.12 -20.83 -6.79
N SER A 224 -20.81 -21.96 -6.65
CA SER A 224 -21.17 -22.62 -5.38
C SER A 224 -19.99 -22.91 -4.43
N GLU A 225 -18.74 -22.76 -4.89
CA GLU A 225 -17.51 -22.88 -4.09
C GLU A 225 -16.59 -21.64 -4.10
N GLY A 226 -16.80 -20.64 -4.98
CA GLY A 226 -15.96 -19.44 -5.06
C GLY A 226 -14.47 -19.65 -5.37
N LEU A 227 -14.10 -20.83 -5.88
CA LEU A 227 -12.72 -21.22 -6.20
C LEU A 227 -12.37 -20.92 -7.67
N SER A 228 -11.17 -20.38 -7.90
CA SER A 228 -10.59 -20.26 -9.24
C SER A 228 -10.36 -21.64 -9.87
N GLU A 229 -10.31 -21.72 -11.21
CA GLU A 229 -9.99 -22.95 -11.95
C GLU A 229 -8.70 -23.61 -11.41
N ALA A 230 -7.65 -22.80 -11.18
CA ALA A 230 -6.39 -23.27 -10.60
C ALA A 230 -6.55 -23.80 -9.15
N GLU A 231 -7.48 -23.26 -8.36
CA GLU A 231 -7.74 -23.74 -7.00
C GLU A 231 -8.52 -25.07 -7.01
N ARG A 232 -9.42 -25.27 -7.99
CA ARG A 232 -10.11 -26.56 -8.20
C ARG A 232 -9.13 -27.64 -8.65
N GLU A 233 -8.26 -27.33 -9.61
CA GLU A 233 -7.20 -28.25 -10.05
C GLU A 233 -6.28 -28.65 -8.89
N LEU A 234 -5.85 -27.68 -8.08
CA LEU A 234 -5.02 -27.94 -6.90
C LEU A 234 -5.71 -28.87 -5.90
N ARG A 235 -7.01 -28.67 -5.67
CA ARG A 235 -7.80 -29.52 -4.76
C ARG A 235 -7.87 -30.96 -5.28
N ASN A 236 -8.19 -31.13 -6.56
CA ASN A 236 -8.26 -32.45 -7.19
C ASN A 236 -6.91 -33.19 -7.13
N LEU A 237 -5.81 -32.48 -7.41
CA LEU A 237 -4.47 -33.05 -7.39
C LEU A 237 -4.03 -33.45 -5.96
N LYS A 238 -4.41 -32.66 -4.96
CA LYS A 238 -4.19 -32.98 -3.54
C LYS A 238 -4.96 -34.22 -3.10
N GLU A 239 -6.17 -34.42 -3.59
CA GLU A 239 -7.00 -35.60 -3.29
C GLU A 239 -6.43 -36.86 -3.96
N GLN A 240 -5.94 -36.75 -5.20
CA GLN A 240 -5.35 -37.87 -5.95
C GLN A 240 -4.07 -38.41 -5.31
N LEU A 241 -3.15 -37.54 -4.89
CA LEU A 241 -1.82 -37.92 -4.40
C LEU A 241 -1.76 -38.07 -2.86
N ASN A 242 -2.90 -38.11 -2.19
CA ASN A 242 -2.99 -38.09 -0.72
C ASN A 242 -2.46 -39.38 -0.07
N GLU A 243 -2.65 -40.52 -0.72
CA GLU A 243 -2.29 -41.86 -0.22
C GLU A 243 -0.84 -42.26 -0.52
N ASP A 244 -0.15 -41.52 -1.39
CA ASP A 244 1.22 -41.85 -1.81
C ASP A 244 2.25 -41.46 -0.75
N PHE A 245 2.74 -42.44 0.02
CA PHE A 245 3.81 -42.20 1.00
C PHE A 245 5.19 -42.26 0.32
N PRO A 246 6.10 -41.28 0.53
CA PRO A 246 6.11 -40.21 1.54
C PRO A 246 5.57 -38.83 1.09
N VAL A 247 5.07 -38.72 -0.15
CA VAL A 247 4.83 -37.43 -0.82
C VAL A 247 3.48 -36.79 -0.45
N GLY A 248 2.45 -37.58 -0.18
CA GLY A 248 1.09 -37.12 0.16
C GLY A 248 1.00 -36.16 1.36
N PRO A 249 1.71 -36.39 2.49
CA PRO A 249 1.82 -35.41 3.57
C PRO A 249 2.42 -34.06 3.16
N LEU A 250 3.33 -34.03 2.17
CA LEU A 250 3.95 -32.80 1.67
C LEU A 250 3.01 -32.06 0.72
N ILE A 251 2.39 -32.77 -0.23
CA ILE A 251 1.44 -32.21 -1.20
C ILE A 251 0.25 -31.54 -0.51
N ARG A 252 -0.23 -32.08 0.61
CA ARG A 252 -1.29 -31.44 1.42
C ARG A 252 -0.92 -30.02 1.89
N LYS A 253 0.37 -29.76 2.13
CA LYS A 253 0.86 -28.46 2.60
C LYS A 253 1.14 -27.47 1.46
N CYS A 254 1.20 -27.91 0.21
CA CYS A 254 1.47 -27.04 -0.93
C CYS A 254 0.32 -26.04 -1.15
N CYS A 255 0.65 -24.80 -1.47
CA CYS A 255 -0.29 -23.71 -1.71
C CYS A 255 -0.56 -23.47 -3.20
N THR A 256 0.30 -23.95 -4.09
CA THR A 256 0.18 -23.76 -5.55
C THR A 256 0.42 -25.06 -6.31
N LEU A 257 -0.06 -25.13 -7.55
CA LEU A 257 0.21 -26.26 -8.45
C LEU A 257 1.71 -26.43 -8.69
N ASP A 258 2.46 -25.34 -8.89
CA ASP A 258 3.92 -25.39 -9.06
C ASP A 258 4.63 -26.06 -7.88
N GLN A 259 4.18 -25.81 -6.64
CA GLN A 259 4.73 -26.47 -5.46
C GLN A 259 4.40 -27.96 -5.43
N VAL A 260 3.22 -28.35 -5.91
CA VAL A 260 2.87 -29.78 -6.02
C VAL A 260 3.72 -30.45 -7.09
N SER A 261 3.88 -29.83 -8.27
CA SER A 261 4.73 -30.32 -9.35
C SER A 261 6.20 -30.43 -8.97
N TYR A 262 6.68 -29.64 -8.01
CA TYR A 262 8.04 -29.75 -7.48
C TYR A 262 8.20 -30.89 -6.45
N CYS A 263 7.12 -31.25 -5.77
CA CYS A 263 7.12 -32.32 -4.75
C CYS A 263 6.86 -33.71 -5.33
N ALA A 264 6.14 -33.81 -6.45
CA ALA A 264 5.88 -35.04 -7.20
C ALA A 264 7.08 -35.45 -8.05
#